data_AF-A0A4W5N2T0-F1
#
_entry.id   AF-A0A4W5N2T0-F1
#
_cell.length_a   1.000
_cell.length_b   1.000
_cell.length_c   1.000
_cell.angle_alpha   90.00
_cell.angle_beta   90.00
_cell.angle_gamma   90.00
#
_symmetry.space_group_name_H-M   'P 1'
#
loop_
_entity.id
_entity.type
_entity.pdbx_description
1 polymer ?
#
loop_
_entity_poly.entity_id
_entity_poly.type
_entity_poly.pdbx_seq_one_letter_code
_entity_poly.pdbx_strand_id
1 'polypeptide(L)'
;MESVPAPLRCFGECHAAEKYTDDGVETVTSVEQRKVEHSIQEVVSVYKQMHSLPQPTLLRDQHYQYLKKGLRHLSDAYECLDASRPWLCYWILHSLELLEEPQLYRQCSTTYGNFWHTNYTHTYDQ
;
A
#
# COMPACT_ATOMS: atom_id res chain seq x y z
N MET A 1 31.67 14.31 -5.98
CA MET A 1 31.77 12.88 -6.37
C MET A 1 30.43 12.25 -6.00
N GLU A 2 29.52 12.11 -6.96
CA GLU A 2 28.22 11.47 -6.71
C GLU A 2 28.47 10.00 -6.36
N SER A 3 28.02 9.58 -5.18
CA SER A 3 28.10 8.19 -4.76
C SER A 3 27.18 7.35 -5.64
N VAL A 4 27.73 6.34 -6.30
CA VAL A 4 26.92 5.36 -7.04
C VAL A 4 25.91 4.74 -6.06
N PRO A 5 24.60 4.74 -6.39
CA PRO A 5 23.59 4.15 -5.53
C PRO A 5 23.91 2.68 -5.25
N ALA A 6 23.86 2.28 -3.98
CA ALA A 6 24.04 0.88 -3.63
C ALA A 6 22.97 0.02 -4.33
N PRO A 7 23.33 -1.19 -4.79
CA PRO A 7 22.36 -2.10 -5.39
C PRO A 7 21.23 -2.45 -4.41
N LEU A 8 20.03 -2.71 -4.94
CA LEU A 8 18.93 -3.20 -4.09
C LEU A 8 19.34 -4.52 -3.43
N ARG A 9 18.99 -4.68 -2.14
CA ARG A 9 19.32 -5.89 -1.35
C ARG A 9 18.91 -7.17 -2.07
N CYS A 10 17.74 -7.18 -2.69
CA CYS A 10 17.19 -8.33 -3.41
C CYS A 10 17.95 -8.68 -4.70
N PHE A 11 18.88 -7.85 -5.17
CA PHE A 11 19.72 -8.16 -6.33
C PHE A 11 21.05 -8.80 -5.95
N GLY A 12 21.41 -8.81 -4.67
CA GLY A 12 22.62 -9.45 -4.17
C GLY A 12 22.61 -10.94 -4.44
N GLU A 13 23.78 -11.49 -4.80
CA GLU A 13 23.92 -12.92 -5.14
C GLU A 13 23.51 -13.83 -3.98
N CYS A 14 23.75 -13.39 -2.74
CA CYS A 14 23.37 -14.11 -1.53
C CYS A 14 21.86 -14.12 -1.29
N HIS A 15 21.04 -13.30 -1.97
CA HIS A 15 19.61 -13.24 -1.70
C HIS A 15 18.88 -14.56 -1.99
N ALA A 16 19.41 -15.36 -2.93
CA ALA A 16 18.85 -16.68 -3.22
C ALA A 16 18.93 -17.65 -2.02
N ALA A 17 19.87 -17.42 -1.09
CA ALA A 17 20.00 -18.22 0.12
C ALA A 17 18.92 -17.88 1.18
N GLU A 18 18.19 -16.77 1.01
CA GLU A 18 17.10 -16.35 1.91
C GLU A 18 15.75 -17.00 1.56
N LYS A 19 15.70 -17.88 0.55
CA LYS A 19 14.49 -18.62 0.19
C LYS A 19 14.11 -19.62 1.26
N TYR A 20 12.81 -19.79 1.47
CA TYR A 20 12.29 -20.76 2.42
C TYR A 20 12.71 -22.19 2.06
N THR A 21 13.16 -22.94 3.07
CA THR A 21 13.43 -24.38 2.99
C THR A 21 12.33 -25.12 3.75
N ASP A 22 11.74 -26.13 3.13
CA ASP A 22 10.71 -26.96 3.77
C ASP A 22 11.30 -28.14 4.55
N ASP A 23 12.62 -28.28 4.58
CA ASP A 23 13.37 -29.36 5.25
C ASP A 23 12.88 -30.77 4.86
N GLY A 24 12.30 -30.91 3.66
CA GLY A 24 11.70 -32.15 3.18
C GLY A 24 10.32 -32.46 3.76
N VAL A 25 9.71 -31.53 4.49
CA VAL A 25 8.38 -31.67 5.10
C VAL A 25 7.40 -30.68 4.45
N GLU A 26 6.75 -31.14 3.39
CA GLU A 26 5.73 -30.34 2.72
C GLU A 26 4.47 -30.19 3.57
N THR A 27 3.95 -28.97 3.63
CA THR A 27 2.70 -28.59 4.29
C THR A 27 1.95 -27.60 3.41
N VAL A 28 0.69 -27.34 3.72
CA VAL A 28 -0.07 -26.27 3.05
C VAL A 28 0.68 -24.92 3.16
N THR A 29 1.26 -24.61 4.32
CA THR A 29 2.05 -23.38 4.51
C THR A 29 3.29 -23.33 3.61
N SER A 30 4.05 -24.43 3.47
CA SER A 30 5.23 -24.43 2.58
C SER A 30 4.86 -24.31 1.11
N VAL A 31 3.75 -24.93 0.71
CA VAL A 31 3.22 -24.81 -0.65
C VAL A 31 2.86 -23.35 -0.96
N GLU A 32 2.10 -22.69 -0.08
CA GLU A 32 1.72 -21.28 -0.29
C GLU A 32 2.93 -20.33 -0.22
N GLN A 33 3.88 -20.56 0.69
CA GLN A 33 5.11 -19.76 0.77
C GLN A 33 5.92 -19.85 -0.54
N ARG A 34 6.11 -21.06 -1.09
CA ARG A 34 6.83 -21.24 -2.36
C ARG A 34 6.13 -20.58 -3.55
N LYS A 35 4.79 -20.59 -3.58
CA LYS A 35 4.01 -19.87 -4.61
C LYS A 35 4.26 -18.37 -4.56
N VAL A 36 4.26 -17.78 -3.36
CA VAL A 36 4.55 -16.35 -3.16
C VAL A 36 5.99 -16.04 -3.55
N GLU A 37 6.97 -16.83 -3.09
CA GLU A 37 8.38 -16.63 -3.44
C GLU A 37 8.63 -16.70 -4.94
N HIS A 38 7.97 -17.64 -5.64
CA HIS A 38 8.04 -17.74 -7.09
C HIS A 38 7.52 -16.46 -7.76
N SER A 39 6.31 -16.02 -7.41
CA SER A 39 5.70 -14.81 -8.00
C SER A 39 6.53 -13.55 -7.74
N ILE A 40 7.07 -13.39 -6.53
CA ILE A 40 7.92 -12.24 -6.20
C ILE A 40 9.27 -12.32 -6.93
N GLN A 41 9.86 -13.51 -7.06
CA GLN A 41 11.10 -13.70 -7.82
C GLN A 41 10.92 -13.26 -9.28
N GLU A 42 9.78 -13.54 -9.91
CA GLU A 42 9.49 -13.07 -11.26
C GLU A 42 9.46 -11.54 -11.35
N VAL A 43 8.74 -10.87 -10.43
CA VAL A 43 8.68 -9.40 -10.36
C VAL A 43 10.07 -8.78 -10.20
N VAL A 44 10.87 -9.30 -9.27
CA VAL A 44 12.25 -8.84 -9.00
C VAL A 44 13.15 -9.08 -10.22
N SER A 45 13.01 -10.22 -10.89
CA SER A 45 13.81 -10.58 -12.07
C SER A 45 13.49 -9.66 -13.25
N VAL A 46 12.21 -9.39 -13.51
CA VAL A 46 11.78 -8.45 -14.56
C VAL A 46 12.34 -7.06 -14.28
N TYR A 47 12.25 -6.57 -13.05
CA TYR A 47 12.83 -5.28 -12.70
C TYR A 47 14.36 -5.28 -12.93
N LYS A 48 15.09 -6.30 -12.46
CA LYS A 48 16.56 -6.40 -12.61
C LYS A 48 16.99 -6.43 -14.08
N GLN A 49 16.20 -7.05 -14.95
CA GLN A 49 16.47 -7.09 -16.41
C GLN A 49 16.23 -5.74 -17.08
N MET A 50 15.15 -5.04 -16.69
CA MET A 50 14.76 -3.76 -17.27
C MET A 50 15.58 -2.58 -16.72
N HIS A 51 16.10 -2.71 -15.50
CA HIS A 51 16.71 -1.62 -14.74
C HIS A 51 18.02 -2.09 -14.12
N SER A 52 19.14 -1.69 -14.74
CA SER A 52 20.47 -2.05 -14.28
C SER A 52 20.89 -1.34 -12.99
N LEU A 53 20.36 -0.14 -12.68
CA LEU A 53 20.19 0.49 -11.35
C LEU A 53 19.68 1.95 -11.44
N PRO A 54 18.37 2.17 -11.36
CA PRO A 54 17.83 3.19 -10.46
C PRO A 54 16.94 2.58 -9.37
N GLN A 55 16.81 3.28 -8.24
CA GLN A 55 15.84 2.90 -7.19
C GLN A 55 14.42 2.89 -7.76
N PRO A 56 13.54 1.97 -7.32
CA PRO A 56 12.16 1.95 -7.78
C PRO A 56 11.48 3.27 -7.46
N THR A 57 10.85 3.86 -8.48
CA THR A 57 10.16 5.15 -8.34
C THR A 57 8.78 4.94 -7.73
N LEU A 58 8.48 5.65 -6.64
CA LEU A 58 7.12 5.75 -6.13
C LEU A 58 6.27 6.57 -7.12
N LEU A 59 5.22 5.95 -7.66
CA LEU A 59 4.31 6.58 -8.64
C LEU A 59 3.29 7.49 -7.94
N ARG A 60 3.78 8.54 -7.27
CA ARG A 60 3.02 9.45 -6.41
C ARG A 60 1.73 9.96 -7.07
N ASP A 61 1.81 10.45 -8.31
CA ASP A 61 0.64 10.97 -9.04
C ASP A 61 -0.45 9.92 -9.27
N GLN A 62 -0.06 8.67 -9.58
CA GLN A 62 -1.04 7.61 -9.81
C GLN A 62 -1.75 7.23 -8.51
N HIS A 63 -1.00 7.11 -7.41
CA HIS A 63 -1.58 6.90 -6.08
C HIS A 63 -2.49 8.06 -5.67
N TYR A 64 -2.08 9.30 -5.91
CA TYR A 64 -2.90 10.48 -5.64
C TYR A 64 -4.24 10.43 -6.39
N GLN A 65 -4.23 10.16 -7.70
CA GLN A 65 -5.48 10.09 -8.48
C GLN A 65 -6.39 8.97 -7.99
N TYR A 66 -5.82 7.82 -7.64
CA TYR A 66 -6.56 6.69 -7.06
C TYR A 66 -7.26 7.09 -5.75
N LEU A 67 -6.52 7.68 -4.82
CA LEU A 67 -7.01 8.11 -3.50
C LEU A 67 -8.06 9.22 -3.63
N LYS A 68 -7.82 10.21 -4.50
CA LYS A 68 -8.76 11.30 -4.77
C LYS A 68 -10.07 10.80 -5.35
N LYS A 69 -10.04 9.77 -6.21
CA LYS A 69 -11.25 9.11 -6.71
C LYS A 69 -11.99 8.40 -5.58
N GLY A 70 -11.27 7.63 -4.75
CA GLY A 70 -11.83 6.90 -3.61
C GLY A 70 -12.50 7.78 -2.55
N LEU A 71 -12.03 9.01 -2.34
CA LEU A 71 -12.70 9.98 -1.44
C LEU A 71 -14.08 10.43 -1.92
N ARG A 72 -14.34 10.36 -3.23
CA ARG A 72 -15.60 10.82 -3.82
C ARG A 72 -16.60 9.68 -3.98
N HIS A 73 -16.12 8.55 -4.48
CA HIS A 73 -16.96 7.40 -4.78
C HIS A 73 -16.14 6.12 -4.77
N LEU A 74 -16.68 5.10 -4.12
CA LEU A 74 -16.20 3.72 -4.14
C LEU A 74 -17.24 2.87 -4.86
N SER A 75 -16.78 1.91 -5.66
CA SER A 75 -17.66 0.96 -6.34
C SER A 75 -18.25 -0.05 -5.36
N ASP A 76 -19.27 -0.78 -5.81
CA ASP A 76 -19.96 -1.83 -5.04
C ASP A 76 -19.03 -2.94 -4.52
N ALA A 77 -17.82 -3.06 -5.08
CA ALA A 77 -16.77 -3.93 -4.55
C ALA A 77 -16.37 -3.59 -3.09
N TYR A 78 -16.69 -2.39 -2.61
CA TYR A 78 -16.43 -1.95 -1.24
C TYR A 78 -17.63 -2.14 -0.30
N GLU A 79 -18.72 -2.77 -0.74
CA GLU A 79 -19.91 -3.02 0.09
C GLU A 79 -19.58 -3.81 1.37
N CYS A 80 -18.63 -4.76 1.28
CA CYS A 80 -18.15 -5.50 2.46
C CYS A 80 -17.45 -4.63 3.52
N LEU A 81 -17.16 -3.36 3.19
CA LEU A 81 -16.56 -2.36 4.06
C LEU A 81 -17.52 -1.21 4.42
N ASP A 82 -18.83 -1.35 4.20
CA ASP A 82 -19.80 -0.27 4.49
C ASP A 82 -19.82 0.12 5.99
N ALA A 83 -19.76 -0.87 6.88
CA ALA A 83 -19.61 -0.63 8.33
C ALA A 83 -18.24 -0.05 8.72
N SER A 84 -17.28 -0.06 7.80
CA SER A 84 -15.89 0.40 7.98
C SER A 84 -15.58 1.66 7.18
N ARG A 85 -16.59 2.43 6.75
CA ARG A 85 -16.40 3.74 6.13
C ARG A 85 -15.49 4.71 6.91
N PRO A 86 -15.52 4.79 8.26
CA PRO A 86 -14.51 5.54 9.02
C PRO A 86 -13.06 5.15 8.71
N TRP A 87 -12.80 3.84 8.61
CA TRP A 87 -11.48 3.31 8.29
C TRP A 87 -11.06 3.66 6.87
N LEU A 88 -11.97 3.58 5.90
CA LEU A 88 -11.71 4.00 4.52
C LEU A 88 -11.33 5.49 4.45
N CYS A 89 -12.05 6.37 5.15
CA CYS A 89 -11.69 7.79 5.24
C CYS A 89 -10.29 7.98 5.84
N TYR A 90 -9.99 7.30 6.95
CA TYR A 90 -8.67 7.37 7.59
C TYR A 90 -7.56 6.90 6.65
N TRP A 91 -7.68 5.70 6.06
CA TRP A 91 -6.66 5.13 5.18
C TRP A 91 -6.39 6.04 3.98
N ILE A 92 -7.43 6.63 3.39
CA ILE A 92 -7.25 7.50 2.23
C ILE A 92 -6.61 8.83 2.63
N LEU A 93 -7.10 9.48 3.69
CA LEU A 93 -6.58 10.78 4.13
C LEU A 93 -5.14 10.68 4.64
N HIS A 94 -4.83 9.64 5.40
CA HIS A 94 -3.48 9.40 5.88
C HIS A 94 -2.52 9.05 4.73
N SER A 95 -2.97 8.29 3.73
CA SER A 95 -2.15 8.04 2.54
C SER A 95 -1.84 9.32 1.77
N LEU A 96 -2.79 10.26 1.66
CA LEU A 96 -2.56 11.57 1.05
C LEU A 96 -1.58 12.43 1.86
N GLU A 97 -1.65 12.36 3.19
CA GLU A 97 -0.69 13.01 4.09
C GLU A 97 0.74 12.49 3.86
N LEU A 98 0.92 11.16 3.76
CA LEU A 98 2.21 10.53 3.47
C LEU A 98 2.75 10.89 2.07
N LEU A 99 1.88 11.18 1.12
CA LEU A 99 2.26 11.67 -0.21
C LEU A 99 2.63 13.17 -0.21
N GLU A 100 2.68 13.82 0.94
CA GLU A 100 2.97 15.25 1.11
C GLU A 100 1.99 16.15 0.32
N GLU A 101 0.73 15.74 0.21
CA GLU A 101 -0.34 16.46 -0.48
C GLU A 101 -1.23 17.20 0.55
N PRO A 102 -0.78 18.36 1.10
CA PRO A 102 -1.27 18.86 2.39
C PRO A 102 -2.59 19.64 2.24
N GLN A 103 -2.90 20.08 1.02
CA GLN A 103 -4.07 20.92 0.73
C GLN A 103 -5.37 20.13 0.86
N LEU A 104 -5.40 18.87 0.39
CA LEU A 104 -6.57 17.99 0.49
C LEU A 104 -6.79 17.44 1.90
N TYR A 105 -5.71 17.12 2.62
CA TYR A 105 -5.79 16.72 4.03
C TYR A 105 -6.47 17.80 4.89
N ARG A 106 -6.03 19.06 4.78
CA ARG A 106 -6.66 20.18 5.52
C ARG A 106 -8.10 20.47 5.09
N GLN A 107 -8.40 20.36 3.80
CA GLN A 107 -9.75 20.62 3.29
C GLN A 107 -10.73 19.52 3.71
N CYS A 108 -10.29 18.26 3.68
CA CYS A 108 -11.10 17.11 4.13
C CYS A 108 -11.20 17.03 5.64
N SER A 109 -10.16 17.33 6.43
CA SER A 109 -10.28 17.33 7.90
C SER A 109 -11.32 18.34 8.38
N THR A 110 -11.43 19.50 7.72
CA THR A 110 -12.46 20.51 8.03
C THR A 110 -13.86 20.06 7.58
N THR A 111 -13.98 19.42 6.42
CA THR A 111 -15.29 18.99 5.86
C THR A 111 -15.83 17.73 6.54
N TYR A 112 -14.97 16.73 6.75
CA TYR A 112 -15.31 15.48 7.42
C TYR A 112 -15.30 15.61 8.95
N GLY A 113 -14.53 16.53 9.54
CA GLY A 113 -14.63 16.83 10.98
C GLY A 113 -16.05 17.22 11.39
N ASN A 114 -16.74 17.97 10.52
CA ASN A 114 -18.16 18.27 10.68
C ASN A 114 -19.04 17.02 10.46
N PHE A 115 -18.73 16.15 9.49
CA PHE A 115 -19.48 14.90 9.28
C PHE A 115 -19.37 13.91 10.45
N TRP A 116 -18.21 13.84 11.11
CA TRP A 116 -18.00 13.03 12.31
C TRP A 116 -18.69 13.61 13.55
N HIS A 117 -18.68 14.94 13.72
CA HIS A 117 -19.33 15.59 14.87
C HIS A 117 -20.86 15.55 14.81
N THR A 118 -21.46 15.68 13.63
CA THR A 118 -22.93 15.66 13.48
C THR A 118 -23.53 14.27 13.71
N ASN A 119 -22.78 13.19 13.50
CA ASN A 119 -23.27 11.82 13.71
C ASN A 119 -23.01 11.26 15.13
N TYR A 120 -22.08 11.83 15.89
CA TYR A 120 -21.82 11.42 17.28
C TYR A 120 -22.63 12.19 18.34
N THR A 121 -23.25 13.31 17.96
CA THR A 121 -24.09 14.10 18.88
C THR A 121 -25.57 13.68 18.89
N HIS A 122 -25.99 12.76 18.00
CA HIS A 122 -27.36 12.25 17.98
C HIS A 122 -27.56 10.88 18.65
N THR A 123 -26.49 10.27 19.18
CA THR A 123 -26.55 8.95 19.84
C THR A 123 -26.39 9.01 21.37
N TYR A 124 -26.38 10.20 21.97
CA TYR A 124 -26.27 10.40 23.43
C TYR A 124 -27.39 11.24 24.06
N ASP A 125 -28.51 11.44 23.35
CA ASP A 125 -29.74 12.05 23.92
C ASP A 125 -30.92 11.05 23.91
N GLN A 126 -30.73 9.91 24.56
CA GLN A 126 -31.82 9.09 25.14
C GLN A 126 -31.43 8.61 26.55
#